data_AF-A0A534U426-F1
#
_entry.id   AF-A0A534U426-F1
#
_cell.length_a   1.000
_cell.length_b   1.000
_cell.length_c   1.000
_cell.angle_alpha   90.00
_cell.angle_beta   90.00
_cell.angle_gamma   90.00
#
_symmetry.space_group_name_H-M   'P 1'
#
loop_
_entity.id
_entity.type
_entity.pdbx_description
1 polymer ?
#
loop_
_entity_poly.entity_id
_entity_poly.type
_entity_poly.pdbx_seq_one_letter_code
_entity_poly.pdbx_strand_id
1 'polypeptide(L)'
;MDTGTTTKTGVLMNNIGTANDQDRVFCGFCADNSTGAFVTPGIPCTVGSATGDPACPTGKKMCKQKDPAAFGQSLARTITETGTPSAALTTGGAPANANAATVFCIFQTGNATIDTAADLPGPGAACVKGAVQLLP
;
A
#
# COMPACT_ATOMS: atom_id res chain seq x y z
N MET A 1 3.51 11.83 21.52
CA MET A 1 3.96 11.14 20.29
C MET A 1 3.31 9.78 20.33
N ASP A 2 2.29 9.58 19.47
CA ASP A 2 1.34 8.48 19.63
C ASP A 2 2.03 7.12 19.73
N THR A 3 1.75 6.43 20.83
CA THR A 3 1.97 4.99 21.01
C THR A 3 0.92 4.18 20.25
N GLY A 4 0.37 4.77 19.19
CA GLY A 4 -0.73 4.22 18.43
C GLY A 4 -0.29 3.01 17.63
N THR A 5 -1.21 2.08 17.48
CA THR A 5 -1.09 1.03 16.46
C THR A 5 -1.96 1.42 15.28
N THR A 6 -1.34 1.66 14.12
CA THR A 6 -2.07 1.83 12.86
C THR A 6 -2.10 0.50 12.13
N THR A 7 -3.27 0.16 11.59
CA THR A 7 -3.49 -1.11 10.90
C THR A 7 -4.05 -0.83 9.53
N LYS A 8 -3.50 -1.49 8.52
CA LYS A 8 -3.96 -1.42 7.13
C LYS A 8 -4.21 -2.84 6.64
N THR A 9 -5.42 -3.12 6.17
CA THR A 9 -5.84 -4.46 5.74
C THR A 9 -6.00 -4.49 4.22
N GLY A 10 -5.39 -5.47 3.58
CA GLY A 10 -5.56 -5.71 2.15
C GLY A 10 -6.99 -6.10 1.82
N VAL A 11 -7.50 -5.62 0.70
CA VAL A 11 -8.87 -5.87 0.28
C VAL A 11 -8.96 -7.28 -0.30
N LEU A 12 -9.96 -8.05 0.15
CA LEU A 12 -10.31 -9.32 -0.48
C LEU A 12 -11.04 -9.04 -1.79
N MET A 13 -10.65 -9.71 -2.85
CA MET A 13 -11.29 -9.53 -4.15
C MET A 13 -12.22 -10.70 -4.34
N ASN A 14 -13.48 -10.51 -3.92
CA ASN A 14 -14.49 -11.55 -4.04
C ASN A 14 -14.95 -11.63 -5.50
N ASN A 15 -14.16 -12.31 -6.32
CA ASN A 15 -14.53 -12.67 -7.67
C ASN A 15 -14.38 -14.17 -7.85
N ILE A 16 -15.29 -14.91 -7.22
CA ILE A 16 -15.51 -16.33 -7.50
C ILE A 16 -15.95 -16.43 -8.98
N GLY A 17 -15.00 -16.63 -9.90
CA GLY A 17 -15.32 -17.01 -11.28
C GLY A 17 -14.47 -16.40 -12.41
N THR A 18 -13.66 -15.36 -12.19
CA THR A 18 -12.73 -14.86 -13.23
C THR A 18 -11.29 -14.98 -12.75
N ALA A 19 -10.51 -15.83 -13.42
CA ALA A 19 -9.21 -16.37 -13.01
C ALA A 19 -8.05 -15.37 -12.81
N ASN A 20 -8.30 -14.05 -12.82
CA ASN A 20 -7.24 -13.05 -12.89
C ASN A 20 -7.24 -12.04 -11.73
N ASP A 21 -8.19 -12.13 -10.78
CA ASP A 21 -8.18 -11.25 -9.62
C ASP A 21 -7.21 -11.75 -8.54
N GLN A 22 -6.40 -10.82 -8.02
CA GLN A 22 -5.47 -11.11 -6.94
C GLN A 22 -6.19 -10.91 -5.61
N ASP A 23 -6.13 -11.89 -4.71
CA ASP A 23 -6.62 -11.70 -3.35
C ASP A 23 -5.64 -10.90 -2.47
N ARG A 24 -6.18 -10.19 -1.46
CA ARG A 24 -5.43 -9.40 -0.46
C ARG A 24 -4.57 -8.30 -1.05
N VAL A 25 -5.15 -7.54 -1.98
CA VAL A 25 -4.45 -6.42 -2.60
C VAL A 25 -4.42 -5.25 -1.62
N PHE A 26 -3.22 -4.79 -1.29
CA PHE A 26 -2.99 -3.67 -0.39
C PHE A 26 -2.94 -2.34 -1.14
N CYS A 27 -2.24 -2.34 -2.28
CA CYS A 27 -2.15 -1.21 -3.20
C CYS A 27 -2.74 -1.59 -4.55
N GLY A 28 -4.06 -1.47 -4.67
CA GLY A 28 -4.79 -1.90 -5.86
C GLY A 28 -4.72 -0.92 -7.00
N PHE A 29 -4.37 -1.43 -8.18
CA PHE A 29 -4.44 -0.71 -9.44
C PHE A 29 -5.19 -1.51 -10.49
N CYS A 30 -5.96 -0.79 -11.31
CA CYS A 30 -6.71 -1.39 -12.40
C CYS A 30 -5.77 -2.07 -13.39
N ALA A 31 -6.16 -3.26 -13.85
CA ALA A 31 -5.45 -4.03 -14.85
C ALA A 31 -6.42 -4.64 -15.86
N ASP A 32 -5.89 -4.93 -17.04
CA ASP A 32 -6.60 -5.54 -18.14
C ASP A 32 -6.99 -6.99 -17.83
N ASN A 33 -8.26 -7.32 -18.03
CA ASN A 33 -8.83 -8.62 -17.64
C ASN A 33 -8.23 -9.81 -18.39
N SER A 34 -7.63 -9.57 -19.56
CA SER A 34 -7.14 -10.62 -20.46
C SER A 34 -5.62 -10.75 -20.43
N THR A 35 -4.92 -9.63 -20.33
CA THR A 35 -3.45 -9.57 -20.38
C THR A 35 -2.81 -9.40 -19.01
N GLY A 36 -3.58 -9.01 -17.99
CA GLY A 36 -3.08 -8.67 -16.66
C GLY A 36 -2.22 -7.39 -16.62
N ALA A 37 -2.16 -6.64 -17.73
CA ALA A 37 -1.38 -5.42 -17.86
C ALA A 37 -2.05 -4.26 -17.11
N PHE A 38 -1.27 -3.48 -16.36
CA PHE A 38 -1.76 -2.32 -15.62
C PHE A 38 -2.25 -1.21 -16.54
N VAL A 39 -3.30 -0.51 -16.13
CA VAL A 39 -3.79 0.68 -16.84
C VAL A 39 -2.83 1.84 -16.67
N THR A 40 -2.49 2.52 -17.78
CA THR A 40 -1.62 3.71 -17.79
C THR A 40 -2.42 4.92 -18.30
N PRO A 41 -2.46 6.05 -17.55
CA PRO A 41 -1.91 6.24 -16.20
C PRO A 41 -2.60 5.35 -15.17
N GLY A 42 -1.89 5.02 -14.08
CA GLY A 42 -2.38 4.11 -13.04
C GLY A 42 -3.69 4.62 -12.41
N ILE A 43 -4.72 3.78 -12.42
CA ILE A 43 -6.00 4.06 -11.77
C ILE A 43 -6.06 3.23 -10.49
N PRO A 44 -6.18 3.87 -9.30
CA PRO A 44 -6.31 3.13 -8.06
C PRO A 44 -7.67 2.44 -8.01
N CYS A 45 -7.70 1.25 -7.43
CA CYS A 45 -8.92 0.52 -7.15
C CYS A 45 -8.94 0.12 -5.68
N THR A 46 -10.13 0.24 -5.11
CA THR A 46 -10.44 0.07 -3.69
C THR A 46 -11.28 -1.18 -3.44
N VAL A 47 -11.87 -1.76 -4.48
CA VAL A 47 -12.64 -3.01 -4.42
C VAL A 47 -12.30 -3.94 -5.58
N GLY A 48 -12.08 -5.22 -5.28
CA GLY A 48 -12.19 -6.29 -6.27
C GLY A 48 -13.55 -6.96 -6.10
N SER A 49 -14.36 -6.94 -7.16
CA SER A 49 -15.71 -7.51 -7.18
C SER A 49 -15.87 -8.29 -8.48
N ALA A 50 -16.81 -9.23 -8.54
CA ALA A 50 -17.29 -9.84 -9.78
C ALA A 50 -17.63 -8.84 -10.89
N THR A 51 -18.03 -7.63 -10.53
CA THR A 51 -18.33 -6.53 -11.45
C THR A 51 -17.14 -5.58 -11.71
N GLY A 52 -16.02 -5.81 -11.03
CA GLY A 52 -14.86 -4.92 -10.95
C GLY A 52 -15.09 -3.66 -10.11
N ASP A 53 -14.02 -2.92 -9.88
CA ASP A 53 -14.11 -1.57 -9.30
C ASP A 53 -14.84 -0.61 -10.26
N PRO A 54 -15.79 0.22 -9.78
CA PRO A 54 -16.41 1.26 -10.61
C PRO A 54 -15.41 2.31 -11.13
N ALA A 55 -14.31 2.56 -10.41
CA ALA A 55 -13.24 3.46 -10.86
C ALA A 55 -12.47 2.89 -12.07
N CYS A 56 -12.46 1.57 -12.23
CA CYS A 56 -11.75 0.92 -13.32
C CYS A 56 -12.50 1.02 -14.67
N PRO A 57 -11.80 1.21 -15.80
CA PRO A 57 -12.43 1.21 -17.13
C PRO A 57 -13.06 -0.14 -17.52
N THR A 58 -13.98 -0.12 -18.48
CA THR A 58 -14.56 -1.33 -19.07
C THR A 58 -13.46 -2.23 -19.65
N GLY A 59 -13.49 -3.54 -19.35
CA GLY A 59 -12.48 -4.52 -19.77
C GLY A 59 -11.17 -4.48 -18.97
N LYS A 60 -11.02 -3.53 -18.04
CA LYS A 60 -9.83 -3.34 -17.20
C LYS A 60 -10.19 -3.38 -15.71
N LYS A 61 -11.02 -4.36 -15.36
CA LYS A 61 -11.73 -4.48 -14.09
C LYS A 61 -10.95 -5.22 -13.00
N MET A 62 -9.86 -5.89 -13.38
CA MET A 62 -8.97 -6.50 -12.41
C MET A 62 -8.39 -5.43 -11.51
N CYS A 63 -8.38 -5.69 -10.22
CA CYS A 63 -7.66 -4.88 -9.26
C CYS A 63 -6.49 -5.70 -8.72
N LYS A 64 -5.25 -5.22 -8.89
CA LYS A 64 -4.06 -5.97 -8.46
C LYS A 64 -2.89 -5.06 -8.12
N GLN A 65 -1.87 -5.63 -7.52
CA GLN A 65 -0.54 -5.05 -7.38
C GLN A 65 0.46 -5.90 -8.19
N LYS A 66 1.64 -5.37 -8.50
CA LYS A 66 2.60 -6.09 -9.35
C LYS A 66 3.15 -7.33 -8.67
N ASP A 67 3.65 -7.17 -7.45
CA ASP A 67 4.08 -8.27 -6.59
C ASP A 67 3.16 -8.38 -5.37
N PRO A 68 2.50 -9.53 -5.14
CA PRO A 68 1.72 -9.78 -3.93
C PRO A 68 2.57 -9.80 -2.63
N ALA A 69 3.88 -10.00 -2.71
CA ALA A 69 4.81 -10.09 -1.58
C ALA A 69 4.25 -10.98 -0.44
N ALA A 70 4.32 -10.52 0.80
CA ALA A 70 3.77 -11.24 1.96
C ALA A 70 2.29 -11.58 1.80
N PHE A 71 1.51 -10.76 1.09
CA PHE A 71 0.06 -10.95 0.86
C PHE A 71 -0.26 -12.06 -0.16
N GLY A 72 0.74 -12.60 -0.84
CA GLY A 72 0.58 -13.84 -1.61
C GLY A 72 0.31 -15.05 -0.71
N GLN A 73 0.58 -14.93 0.59
CA GLN A 73 0.29 -15.98 1.56
C GLN A 73 -1.15 -15.89 2.06
N SER A 74 -1.83 -17.03 2.12
CA SER A 74 -3.25 -17.14 2.52
C SER A 74 -3.56 -16.72 3.96
N LEU A 75 -2.55 -16.42 4.80
CA LEU A 75 -2.74 -15.92 6.16
C LEU A 75 -2.36 -14.45 6.34
N ALA A 76 -1.55 -13.88 5.44
CA ALA A 76 -1.12 -12.50 5.50
C ALA A 76 -2.16 -11.58 4.83
N ARG A 77 -2.73 -10.69 5.62
CA ARG A 77 -3.84 -9.79 5.21
C ARG A 77 -3.72 -8.38 5.74
N THR A 78 -2.79 -8.14 6.67
CA THR A 78 -2.78 -6.92 7.45
C THR A 78 -1.36 -6.48 7.71
N ILE A 79 -1.09 -5.19 7.52
CA ILE A 79 0.11 -4.50 8.01
C ILE A 79 -0.26 -3.83 9.31
N THR A 80 0.56 -4.08 10.33
CA THR A 80 0.45 -3.43 11.63
C THR A 80 1.71 -2.62 11.87
N GLU A 81 1.53 -1.32 12.04
CA GLU A 81 2.58 -0.37 12.40
C GLU A 81 2.37 -0.02 13.88
N THR A 82 3.26 -0.49 14.75
CA THR A 82 3.19 -0.20 16.19
C THR A 82 4.25 0.83 16.55
N GLY A 83 3.80 2.01 16.99
CA GLY A 83 4.67 3.06 17.50
C GLY A 83 5.10 2.78 18.94
N THR A 84 6.29 3.25 19.30
CA THR A 84 6.76 3.32 20.69
C THR A 84 6.85 4.77 21.14
N PRO A 85 6.58 5.07 22.42
CA PRO A 85 6.71 6.44 22.90
C PRO A 85 8.15 6.94 22.76
N SER A 86 8.29 8.22 22.43
CA SER A 86 9.57 8.93 22.50
C SER A 86 10.07 8.94 23.95
N ALA A 87 11.39 9.00 24.13
CA ALA A 87 12.01 9.26 25.43
C ALA A 87 11.39 10.52 26.09
N ALA A 88 11.49 10.60 27.42
CA ALA A 88 10.91 11.69 28.21
C ALA A 88 11.31 13.06 27.65
N LEU A 89 10.30 13.87 27.30
CA LEU A 89 10.49 15.23 26.82
C LEU A 89 10.41 16.19 28.02
N THR A 90 11.36 17.11 28.11
CA THR A 90 11.33 18.22 29.08
C THR A 90 11.15 19.53 28.33
N THR A 91 10.31 20.43 28.83
CA THR A 91 10.13 21.79 28.25
C THR A 91 11.47 22.52 28.19
N GLY A 92 11.85 23.01 27.01
CA GLY A 92 13.15 23.65 26.78
C GLY A 92 14.36 22.71 26.79
N GLY A 93 14.14 21.39 26.92
CA GLY A 93 15.22 20.39 26.88
C GLY A 93 15.70 20.06 25.48
N ALA A 94 16.72 19.21 25.37
CA ALA A 94 17.24 18.75 24.09
C ALA A 94 16.18 17.98 23.28
N PRO A 95 16.16 18.10 21.94
CA PRO A 95 15.27 17.30 21.09
C PRO A 95 15.49 15.80 21.28
N ALA A 96 14.41 15.01 21.35
CA ALA A 96 14.47 13.56 21.38
C ALA A 96 14.17 12.98 19.99
N ASN A 97 14.92 11.95 19.58
CA ASN A 97 14.72 11.31 18.28
C ASN A 97 13.37 10.60 18.20
N ALA A 98 12.68 10.77 17.08
CA ALA A 98 11.42 10.11 16.76
C ALA A 98 11.43 9.65 15.29
N ASN A 99 10.97 8.42 15.06
CA ASN A 99 10.86 7.86 13.72
C ASN A 99 9.38 7.61 13.41
N ALA A 100 8.94 8.00 12.22
CA ALA A 100 7.61 7.71 11.70
C ALA A 100 7.74 6.80 10.48
N ALA A 101 7.27 5.56 10.59
CA ALA A 101 7.19 4.63 9.47
C ALA A 101 5.78 4.66 8.87
N THR A 102 5.69 4.59 7.53
CA THR A 102 4.41 4.52 6.82
C THR A 102 4.52 3.70 5.55
N VAL A 103 3.51 2.90 5.27
CA VAL A 103 3.29 2.25 3.96
C VAL A 103 2.35 3.08 3.07
N PHE A 104 2.69 3.25 1.81
CA PHE A 104 1.94 4.00 0.80
C PHE A 104 1.90 3.25 -0.54
N CYS A 105 1.08 3.73 -1.49
CA CYS A 105 0.94 3.11 -2.80
C CYS A 105 1.61 3.96 -3.88
N ILE A 106 2.38 3.30 -4.74
CA ILE A 106 3.14 3.94 -5.82
C ILE A 106 2.58 3.48 -7.16
N PHE A 107 2.21 4.44 -8.01
CA PHE A 107 1.79 4.19 -9.38
C PHE A 107 2.97 3.74 -10.24
N GLN A 108 2.69 3.11 -11.38
CA GLN A 108 3.69 2.86 -12.40
C GLN A 108 4.22 4.19 -12.96
N THR A 109 5.51 4.21 -13.27
CA THR A 109 6.20 5.37 -13.84
C THR A 109 6.06 5.43 -15.37
N GLY A 110 5.67 4.31 -16.00
CA GLY A 110 5.63 4.16 -17.45
C GLY A 110 6.99 3.80 -18.06
N ASN A 111 8.03 3.62 -17.23
CA ASN A 111 9.34 3.13 -17.64
C ASN A 111 9.49 1.67 -17.17
N ALA A 112 9.48 0.73 -18.11
CA ALA A 112 9.52 -0.70 -17.81
C ALA A 112 10.74 -1.13 -16.97
N THR A 113 11.89 -0.47 -17.13
CA THR A 113 13.10 -0.76 -16.35
C THR A 113 12.92 -0.35 -14.89
N ILE A 114 12.40 0.85 -14.64
CA ILE A 114 12.13 1.34 -13.28
C ILE A 114 11.00 0.52 -12.64
N ASP A 115 9.92 0.32 -13.38
CA ASP A 115 8.75 -0.39 -12.87
C ASP A 115 9.04 -1.85 -12.55
N THR A 116 10.00 -2.48 -13.24
CA THR A 116 10.45 -3.84 -12.94
C THR A 116 11.46 -3.89 -11.80
N ALA A 117 12.38 -2.93 -11.72
CA ALA A 117 13.35 -2.90 -10.63
C ALA A 117 12.75 -2.56 -9.26
N ALA A 118 11.63 -1.82 -9.26
CA ALA A 118 10.96 -1.34 -8.04
C ALA A 118 9.56 -1.95 -7.83
N ASP A 119 9.21 -3.00 -8.57
CA ASP A 119 7.91 -3.71 -8.47
C ASP A 119 6.69 -2.78 -8.54
N LEU A 120 6.75 -1.79 -9.44
CA LEU A 120 5.68 -0.83 -9.65
C LEU A 120 4.69 -1.33 -10.72
N PRO A 121 3.38 -1.12 -10.52
CA PRO A 121 2.75 -0.41 -9.40
C PRO A 121 2.55 -1.32 -8.17
N GLY A 122 2.71 -0.76 -6.97
CA GLY A 122 2.71 -1.57 -5.75
C GLY A 122 2.89 -0.78 -4.46
N PRO A 123 2.97 -1.48 -3.31
CA PRO A 123 3.23 -0.86 -2.01
C PRO A 123 4.68 -0.40 -1.89
N GLY A 124 4.88 0.75 -1.25
CA GLY A 124 6.18 1.25 -0.81
C GLY A 124 6.14 1.55 0.69
N ALA A 125 7.29 1.46 1.35
CA ALA A 125 7.44 1.81 2.76
C ALA A 125 8.55 2.84 2.94
N ALA A 126 8.31 3.85 3.76
CA ALA A 126 9.30 4.85 4.11
C ALA A 126 9.33 5.06 5.62
N CYS A 127 10.52 5.43 6.11
CA CYS A 127 10.72 5.85 7.49
C CYS A 127 11.29 7.27 7.49
N VAL A 128 10.54 8.21 8.05
CA VAL A 128 10.99 9.58 8.28
C VAL A 128 11.60 9.64 9.67
N LYS A 129 12.87 10.03 9.74
CA LYS A 129 13.59 10.26 11.00
C LYS A 129 13.53 11.74 11.33
N GLY A 130 13.16 12.06 12.55
CA GLY A 130 13.11 13.42 13.05
C GLY A 130 13.47 13.50 14.52
N ALA A 131 13.38 14.71 15.07
CA ALA A 131 13.48 14.95 16.49
C ALA A 131 12.31 15.82 16.94
N VAL A 132 11.84 15.56 18.16
CA VAL A 132 10.71 16.25 18.77
C VAL A 132 11.18 16.98 20.01
N GLN A 133 10.71 18.20 20.22
CA GLN A 133 11.07 19.05 21.35
C GLN A 133 9.83 19.77 21.86
N LEU A 134 9.72 19.90 23.18
CA LEU A 134 8.73 20.78 23.80
C LEU A 134 9.32 22.18 23.93
N LEU A 135 8.72 23.14 23.21
CA LEU A 135 9.13 24.55 23.29
C LEU A 135 8.44 25.24 24.48
N PRO A 136 9.08 26.26 25.08
CA PRO A 136 8.49 27.12 26.11
C PRO A 136 7.29 27.92 25.61
#